data_AF-A0A2J6XVR6-F1
#
_entry.id   AF-A0A2J6XVR6-F1
#
_cell.length_a   1.000
_cell.length_b   1.000
_cell.length_c   1.000
_cell.angle_alpha   90.00
_cell.angle_beta   90.00
_cell.angle_gamma   90.00
#
_symmetry.space_group_name_H-M   'P 1'
#
loop_
_entity.id
_entity.type
_entity.pdbx_description
1 polymer ?
#
loop_
_entity_poly.entity_id
_entity_poly.type
_entity_poly.pdbx_seq_one_letter_code
_entity_poly.pdbx_strand_id
1 'polypeptide(L)'
;MSKFLEKVEVIFIILSLIVFFSFLISTYYPQLIKLAPISYVIAEIISSLLAVITFSFVDRNWRGWLGWFFIVLGIAFFIIGDIIWFYYPIFLSQEAPFPGIAELFYVLFYVPIVIALVYFIKWINVALSSTEKFLIAIIAVILLIGVMYVGVVPTFFDKEQTFLEKFLNSFYILGDFVLLTLSLILTIQLWGGIRAQNLIFFVIGASLHSLGDIIFSYLFKAYGLTNLVDVMFVACILFISYSVIRESRLHIK
;
A
#
# COMPACT_ATOMS: atom_id res chain seq x y z
N MET A 1 -4.74 -27.50 -2.75
CA MET A 1 -4.24 -26.11 -2.55
C MET A 1 -4.13 -25.34 -3.86
N SER A 2 -3.49 -25.90 -4.91
CA SER A 2 -3.26 -25.20 -6.18
C SER A 2 -4.54 -24.66 -6.85
N LYS A 3 -5.58 -25.49 -7.03
CA LYS A 3 -6.82 -25.08 -7.73
C LYS A 3 -7.56 -23.88 -7.12
N PHE A 4 -7.44 -23.62 -5.82
CA PHE A 4 -8.02 -22.43 -5.20
C PHE A 4 -7.17 -21.20 -5.50
N LEU A 5 -5.85 -21.31 -5.33
CA LEU A 5 -4.92 -20.23 -5.61
C LEU A 5 -4.93 -19.85 -7.10
N GLU A 6 -5.01 -20.82 -8.00
CA GLU A 6 -5.19 -20.60 -9.44
C GLU A 6 -6.44 -19.74 -9.72
N LYS A 7 -7.58 -20.02 -9.05
CA LYS A 7 -8.80 -19.21 -9.18
C LYS A 7 -8.61 -17.79 -8.65
N VAL A 8 -7.94 -17.65 -7.50
CA VAL A 8 -7.64 -16.34 -6.91
C VAL A 8 -6.73 -15.54 -7.84
N GLU A 9 -5.69 -16.16 -8.39
CA GLU A 9 -4.78 -15.52 -9.36
C GLU A 9 -5.53 -15.02 -10.59
N VAL A 10 -6.41 -15.85 -11.17
CA VAL A 10 -7.27 -15.44 -12.28
C VAL A 10 -8.16 -14.24 -11.90
N ILE A 11 -8.77 -14.26 -10.72
CA ILE A 11 -9.58 -13.12 -10.23
C ILE A 11 -8.73 -11.86 -10.14
N PHE A 12 -7.53 -11.94 -9.52
CA PHE A 12 -6.67 -10.78 -9.33
C PHE A 12 -6.15 -10.23 -10.66
N ILE A 13 -5.84 -11.10 -11.64
CA ILE A 13 -5.51 -10.68 -13.01
C ILE A 13 -6.70 -9.94 -13.65
N ILE A 14 -7.91 -10.50 -13.54
CA ILE A 14 -9.12 -9.86 -14.08
C ILE A 14 -9.36 -8.50 -13.43
N LEU A 15 -9.24 -8.39 -12.11
CA LEU A 15 -9.39 -7.12 -11.39
C LEU A 15 -8.36 -6.08 -11.87
N SER A 16 -7.08 -6.45 -11.97
CA SER A 16 -6.02 -5.58 -12.50
C SER A 16 -6.33 -5.10 -13.92
N LEU A 17 -6.78 -6.00 -14.80
CA LEU A 17 -7.14 -5.65 -16.17
C LEU A 17 -8.34 -4.72 -16.23
N ILE A 18 -9.38 -4.97 -15.43
CA ILE A 18 -10.58 -4.11 -15.35
C ILE A 18 -10.19 -2.70 -14.93
N VAL A 19 -9.38 -2.55 -13.89
CA VAL A 19 -8.93 -1.22 -13.42
C VAL A 19 -8.07 -0.54 -14.49
N PHE A 20 -7.11 -1.25 -15.06
CA PHE A 20 -6.24 -0.70 -16.10
C PHE A 20 -7.02 -0.21 -17.34
N PHE A 21 -7.94 -1.03 -17.85
CA PHE A 21 -8.77 -0.62 -18.99
C PHE A 21 -9.77 0.47 -18.63
N SER A 22 -10.32 0.47 -17.40
CA SER A 22 -11.19 1.55 -16.93
C SER A 22 -10.45 2.88 -16.85
N PHE A 23 -9.19 2.87 -16.40
CA PHE A 23 -8.30 4.03 -16.43
C PHE A 23 -8.02 4.51 -17.86
N LEU A 24 -7.64 3.61 -18.77
CA LEU A 24 -7.41 3.96 -20.18
C LEU A 24 -8.66 4.57 -20.82
N ILE A 25 -9.83 3.94 -20.65
CA ILE A 25 -11.10 4.45 -21.19
C ILE A 25 -11.42 5.84 -20.61
N SER A 26 -11.26 6.02 -19.30
CA SER A 26 -11.53 7.30 -18.63
C SER A 26 -10.61 8.42 -19.13
N THR A 27 -9.38 8.09 -19.53
CA THR A 27 -8.40 9.05 -20.09
C THR A 27 -8.82 9.56 -21.47
N TYR A 28 -9.36 8.69 -22.34
CA TYR A 28 -9.75 9.06 -23.70
C TYR A 28 -11.21 9.54 -23.82
N TYR A 29 -12.07 9.19 -22.87
CA TYR A 29 -13.50 9.50 -22.89
C TYR A 29 -13.93 10.21 -21.60
N PRO A 30 -13.81 11.56 -21.52
CA PRO A 30 -14.09 12.33 -20.30
C PRO A 30 -15.49 12.15 -19.72
N GLN A 31 -16.49 11.85 -20.55
CA GLN A 31 -17.85 11.53 -20.10
C GLN A 31 -17.94 10.24 -19.26
N LEU A 32 -16.91 9.39 -19.32
CA LEU A 32 -16.77 8.15 -18.55
C LEU A 32 -15.76 8.27 -17.41
N ILE A 33 -15.36 9.48 -17.00
CA ILE A 33 -14.30 9.71 -16.01
C ILE A 33 -14.52 8.98 -14.67
N LYS A 34 -15.79 8.72 -14.30
CA LYS A 34 -16.15 8.00 -13.07
C LYS A 34 -15.87 6.48 -13.14
N LEU A 35 -15.63 5.92 -14.33
CA LEU A 35 -15.42 4.49 -14.50
C LEU A 35 -14.16 4.02 -13.77
N ALA A 36 -13.07 4.77 -13.87
CA ALA A 36 -11.80 4.48 -13.19
C ALA A 36 -11.95 4.40 -11.65
N PRO A 37 -12.41 5.44 -10.92
CA PRO A 37 -12.56 5.36 -9.47
C PRO A 37 -13.59 4.31 -9.01
N ILE A 38 -14.66 4.07 -9.79
CA ILE A 38 -15.61 2.98 -9.48
C ILE A 38 -14.92 1.61 -9.60
N SER A 39 -14.18 1.38 -10.68
CA SER A 39 -13.47 0.11 -10.90
C SER A 39 -12.39 -0.13 -9.84
N TYR A 40 -11.71 0.94 -9.43
CA TYR A 40 -10.72 0.96 -8.35
C TYR A 40 -11.36 0.40 -7.07
N VAL A 41 -12.43 1.05 -6.60
CA VAL A 41 -13.05 0.71 -5.31
C VAL A 41 -13.64 -0.69 -5.33
N ILE A 42 -14.19 -1.13 -6.47
CA ILE A 42 -14.69 -2.51 -6.62
C ILE A 42 -13.55 -3.52 -6.51
N ALA A 43 -12.42 -3.31 -7.20
CA ALA A 43 -11.28 -4.21 -7.14
C ALA A 43 -10.67 -4.28 -5.75
N GLU A 44 -10.56 -3.13 -5.09
CA GLU A 44 -10.09 -2.99 -3.72
C GLU A 44 -10.99 -3.76 -2.74
N ILE A 45 -12.31 -3.54 -2.78
CA ILE A 45 -13.26 -4.21 -1.89
C ILE A 45 -13.23 -5.72 -2.09
N ILE A 46 -13.26 -6.20 -3.34
CA ILE A 46 -13.28 -7.65 -3.62
C ILE A 46 -12.00 -8.32 -3.11
N SER A 47 -10.84 -7.77 -3.45
CA SER A 47 -9.55 -8.35 -3.06
C SER A 47 -9.37 -8.37 -1.54
N SER A 48 -9.75 -7.29 -0.89
CA SER A 48 -9.63 -7.14 0.55
C SER A 48 -10.63 -7.99 1.33
N LEU A 49 -11.87 -8.12 0.87
CA LEU A 49 -12.85 -9.04 1.47
C LEU A 49 -12.35 -10.49 1.38
N LEU A 50 -11.77 -10.91 0.26
CA LEU A 50 -11.16 -12.23 0.14
C LEU A 50 -10.00 -12.42 1.12
N ALA A 51 -9.15 -11.40 1.31
CA ALA A 51 -8.06 -11.42 2.28
C ALA A 51 -8.59 -11.55 3.73
N VAL A 52 -9.58 -10.73 4.12
CA VAL A 52 -10.19 -10.76 5.46
C VAL A 52 -10.86 -12.12 5.72
N ILE A 53 -11.65 -12.62 4.77
CA ILE A 53 -12.36 -13.90 4.90
C ILE A 53 -11.34 -15.03 5.05
N THR A 54 -10.33 -15.11 4.19
CA THR A 54 -9.33 -16.18 4.27
C THR A 54 -8.51 -16.11 5.56
N PHE A 55 -8.14 -14.91 6.01
CA PHE A 55 -7.45 -14.68 7.26
C PHE A 55 -8.27 -15.07 8.50
N SER A 56 -9.61 -14.97 8.44
CA SER A 56 -10.48 -15.32 9.57
C SER A 56 -10.35 -16.80 9.99
N PHE A 57 -9.96 -17.67 9.05
CA PHE A 57 -9.77 -19.11 9.26
C PHE A 57 -8.35 -19.51 9.70
N VAL A 58 -7.42 -18.55 9.85
CA VAL A 58 -6.03 -18.83 10.25
C VAL A 58 -5.95 -19.37 11.68
N ASP A 59 -5.11 -20.37 11.88
CA ASP A 59 -4.81 -20.92 13.19
C ASP A 59 -4.11 -19.88 14.09
N ARG A 60 -4.82 -19.47 15.15
CA ARG A 60 -4.30 -18.53 16.16
C ARG A 60 -3.19 -19.13 17.04
N ASN A 61 -2.93 -20.43 16.95
CA ASN A 61 -1.75 -21.05 17.59
C ASN A 61 -0.47 -20.83 16.77
N TRP A 62 -0.57 -20.55 15.46
CA TRP A 62 0.60 -20.31 14.61
C TRP A 62 1.18 -18.92 14.85
N ARG A 63 2.39 -18.84 15.39
CA ARG A 63 3.03 -17.56 15.77
C ARG A 63 3.00 -16.47 14.69
N GLY A 64 3.05 -16.80 13.40
CA GLY A 64 3.02 -15.78 12.34
C GLY A 64 1.71 -14.99 12.23
N TRP A 65 0.60 -15.48 12.80
CA TRP A 65 -0.74 -14.88 12.61
C TRP A 65 -0.82 -13.40 13.03
N LEU A 66 -0.03 -12.98 14.03
CA LEU A 66 -0.03 -11.60 14.54
C LEU A 66 0.46 -10.60 13.50
N GLY A 67 1.53 -10.91 12.76
CA GLY A 67 2.02 -10.03 11.70
C GLY A 67 0.98 -9.84 10.60
N TRP A 68 0.32 -10.93 10.21
CA TRP A 68 -0.75 -10.92 9.22
C TRP A 68 -2.04 -10.24 9.71
N PHE A 69 -2.34 -10.31 11.01
CA PHE A 69 -3.43 -9.53 11.62
C PHE A 69 -3.22 -8.04 11.40
N PHE A 70 -2.01 -7.54 11.66
CA PHE A 70 -1.70 -6.14 11.43
C PHE A 70 -1.75 -5.76 9.94
N ILE A 71 -1.36 -6.65 9.02
CA ILE A 71 -1.57 -6.40 7.58
C ILE A 71 -3.07 -6.23 7.27
N VAL A 72 -3.92 -7.14 7.76
CA VAL A 72 -5.37 -7.08 7.54
C VAL A 72 -5.99 -5.84 8.19
N LEU A 73 -5.50 -5.42 9.36
CA LEU A 73 -5.94 -4.18 10.00
C LEU A 73 -5.54 -2.95 9.19
N GLY A 74 -4.33 -2.94 8.62
CA GLY A 74 -3.90 -1.91 7.68
C GLY A 74 -4.81 -1.84 6.45
N ILE A 75 -5.04 -2.97 5.78
CA ILE A 75 -5.99 -3.09 4.66
C ILE A 75 -7.35 -2.47 5.04
N ALA A 76 -7.88 -2.79 6.22
CA ALA A 76 -9.17 -2.25 6.66
C ALA A 76 -9.16 -0.72 6.78
N PHE A 77 -8.11 -0.11 7.35
CA PHE A 77 -8.00 1.34 7.41
C PHE A 77 -7.86 1.96 6.02
N PHE A 78 -7.02 1.38 5.16
CA PHE A 78 -6.80 1.88 3.80
C PHE A 78 -8.12 1.96 3.01
N ILE A 79 -8.91 0.89 3.00
CA ILE A 79 -10.21 0.85 2.31
C ILE A 79 -11.19 1.85 2.86
N ILE A 80 -11.25 2.03 4.19
CA ILE A 80 -12.15 3.02 4.76
C ILE A 80 -11.73 4.42 4.30
N GLY A 81 -10.42 4.70 4.22
CA GLY A 81 -9.86 5.90 3.61
C GLY A 81 -10.33 6.06 2.16
N ASP A 82 -10.12 5.05 1.32
CA ASP A 82 -10.46 5.09 -0.11
C ASP A 82 -11.96 5.20 -0.37
N ILE A 83 -12.81 4.52 0.40
CA ILE A 83 -14.27 4.69 0.31
C ILE A 83 -14.66 6.13 0.60
N ILE A 84 -14.07 6.75 1.62
CA ILE A 84 -14.35 8.14 1.98
C ILE A 84 -13.80 9.08 0.91
N TRP A 85 -12.57 8.86 0.44
CA TRP A 85 -11.91 9.66 -0.59
C TRP A 85 -12.71 9.64 -1.89
N PHE A 86 -13.05 8.46 -2.40
CA PHE A 86 -13.77 8.30 -3.67
C PHE A 86 -15.27 8.61 -3.58
N TYR A 87 -15.84 8.74 -2.37
CA TYR A 87 -17.23 9.16 -2.21
C TYR A 87 -17.50 10.55 -2.84
N TYR A 88 -16.58 11.50 -2.64
CA TYR A 88 -16.68 12.87 -3.16
C TYR A 88 -16.76 12.92 -4.70
N PRO A 89 -15.78 12.38 -5.46
CA PRO A 89 -15.82 12.43 -6.91
C PRO A 89 -16.94 11.58 -7.53
N ILE A 90 -17.25 10.42 -6.94
CA ILE A 90 -18.25 9.50 -7.51
C ILE A 90 -19.66 10.07 -7.32
N PHE A 91 -20.02 10.47 -6.11
CA PHE A 91 -21.40 10.84 -5.76
C PHE A 91 -21.65 12.34 -5.71
N LEU A 92 -20.67 13.13 -5.27
CA LEU A 92 -20.83 14.58 -5.10
C LEU A 92 -20.25 15.37 -6.27
N SER A 93 -19.50 14.72 -7.18
CA SER A 93 -18.86 15.35 -8.34
C SER A 93 -17.94 16.52 -7.94
N GLN A 94 -17.28 16.38 -6.80
CA GLN A 94 -16.30 17.31 -6.25
C GLN A 94 -15.04 16.55 -5.83
N GLU A 95 -13.90 17.23 -5.73
CA GLU A 95 -12.67 16.63 -5.20
C GLU A 95 -12.83 16.34 -3.70
N ALA A 96 -12.13 15.30 -3.22
CA ALA A 96 -12.05 15.04 -1.79
C ALA A 96 -11.30 16.20 -1.12
N PRO A 97 -11.82 16.76 -0.01
CA PRO A 97 -11.13 17.83 0.69
C PRO A 97 -9.84 17.29 1.31
N PHE A 98 -8.75 18.04 1.16
CA PHE A 98 -7.51 17.81 1.85
C PHE A 98 -7.16 19.04 2.71
N PRO A 99 -6.95 18.89 4.02
CA PRO A 99 -7.17 17.70 4.85
C PRO A 99 -8.66 17.36 5.00
N GLY A 100 -8.98 16.08 5.16
CA GLY A 100 -10.33 15.56 5.32
C GLY A 100 -10.40 14.34 6.26
N ILE A 101 -11.51 13.61 6.19
CA ILE A 101 -11.75 12.43 7.04
C ILE A 101 -10.93 11.22 6.54
N ALA A 102 -10.67 11.13 5.24
CA ALA A 102 -9.90 10.03 4.64
C ALA A 102 -8.47 9.97 5.21
N GLU A 103 -7.86 11.14 5.45
CA GLU A 103 -6.51 11.30 5.98
C GLU A 103 -6.33 10.64 7.35
N LEU A 104 -7.37 10.63 8.20
CA LEU A 104 -7.32 9.92 9.48
C LEU A 104 -7.07 8.43 9.26
N PHE A 105 -7.75 7.83 8.29
CA PHE A 105 -7.65 6.41 7.99
C PHE A 105 -6.36 6.07 7.25
N TYR A 106 -5.88 6.94 6.36
CA TYR A 106 -4.57 6.77 5.75
C TYR A 106 -3.44 6.85 6.78
N VAL A 107 -3.47 7.80 7.72
CA VAL A 107 -2.51 7.84 8.83
C VAL A 107 -2.57 6.57 9.68
N LEU A 108 -3.79 6.10 9.98
CA LEU A 108 -4.00 4.86 10.72
C LEU A 108 -3.54 3.61 9.96
N PHE A 109 -3.46 3.62 8.63
CA PHE A 109 -2.92 2.53 7.82
C PHE A 109 -1.41 2.34 8.05
N TYR A 110 -0.62 3.41 8.16
CA TYR A 110 0.83 3.30 8.36
C TYR A 110 1.19 2.54 9.64
N VAL A 111 0.47 2.77 10.73
CA VAL A 111 0.76 2.20 12.06
C VAL A 111 0.80 0.66 12.04
N PRO A 112 -0.28 -0.06 11.67
CA PRO A 112 -0.27 -1.51 11.65
C PRO A 112 0.65 -2.08 10.56
N ILE A 113 0.83 -1.41 9.41
CA ILE A 113 1.76 -1.90 8.37
C ILE A 113 3.21 -1.84 8.84
N VAL A 114 3.62 -0.75 9.50
CA VAL A 114 4.94 -0.65 10.15
C VAL A 114 5.10 -1.73 11.22
N ILE A 115 4.08 -1.94 12.06
CA ILE A 115 4.11 -3.00 13.08
C ILE A 115 4.29 -4.38 12.42
N ALA A 116 3.57 -4.66 11.32
CA ALA A 116 3.71 -5.91 10.59
C ALA A 116 5.12 -6.10 10.02
N LEU A 117 5.69 -5.09 9.37
CA LEU A 117 7.05 -5.14 8.83
C LEU A 117 8.07 -5.41 9.94
N VAL A 118 8.01 -4.66 11.05
CA VAL A 118 8.89 -4.85 12.21
C VAL A 118 8.70 -6.24 12.82
N TYR A 119 7.45 -6.72 12.89
CA TYR A 119 7.12 -8.05 13.38
C TYR A 119 7.81 -9.11 12.53
N PHE A 120 7.68 -9.06 11.20
CA PHE A 120 8.30 -10.04 10.32
C PHE A 120 9.82 -9.99 10.35
N ILE A 121 10.42 -8.80 10.40
CA ILE A 121 11.89 -8.64 10.54
C ILE A 121 12.40 -9.37 11.79
N LYS A 122 11.70 -9.22 12.91
CA LYS A 122 12.03 -9.91 14.17
C LYS A 122 11.73 -11.40 14.11
N TRP A 123 10.58 -11.78 13.57
CA TRP A 123 10.10 -13.16 13.55
C TRP A 123 10.98 -14.08 12.70
N ILE A 124 11.43 -13.61 11.53
CA ILE A 124 12.32 -14.37 10.66
C ILE A 124 13.80 -14.28 11.08
N ASN A 125 14.09 -13.57 12.18
CA ASN A 125 15.44 -13.31 12.70
C ASN A 125 16.38 -12.79 11.59
N VAL A 126 16.01 -11.69 10.94
CA VAL A 126 16.83 -11.06 9.89
C VAL A 126 18.28 -10.87 10.37
N ALA A 127 19.20 -11.64 9.78
CA ALA A 127 20.62 -11.63 10.12
C ALA A 127 21.42 -11.04 8.95
N LEU A 128 21.57 -9.72 8.95
CA LEU A 128 22.31 -9.00 7.92
C LEU A 128 23.83 -9.04 8.21
N SER A 129 24.60 -9.35 7.17
CA SER A 129 26.05 -9.18 7.13
C SER A 129 26.45 -7.71 7.29
N SER A 130 27.71 -7.45 7.64
CA SER A 130 28.22 -6.07 7.76
C SER A 130 28.08 -5.29 6.45
N THR A 131 28.28 -5.95 5.30
CA THR A 131 28.12 -5.35 3.97
C THR A 131 26.68 -4.97 3.69
N GLU A 132 25.72 -5.86 3.96
CA GLU A 132 24.29 -5.58 3.76
C GLU A 132 23.83 -4.45 4.68
N LYS A 133 24.24 -4.44 5.96
CA LYS A 133 23.96 -3.33 6.89
C LYS A 133 24.49 -2.00 6.36
N PHE A 134 25.72 -1.99 5.85
CA PHE A 134 26.34 -0.80 5.28
C PHE A 134 25.59 -0.31 4.04
N LEU A 135 25.24 -1.21 3.11
CA LEU A 135 24.48 -0.86 1.91
C LEU A 135 23.09 -0.34 2.25
N ILE A 136 22.36 -0.99 3.16
CA ILE A 136 21.05 -0.52 3.63
C ILE A 136 21.18 0.86 4.27
N ALA A 137 22.19 1.07 5.12
CA ALA A 137 22.41 2.37 5.77
C ALA A 137 22.69 3.47 4.74
N ILE A 138 23.54 3.21 3.74
CA ILE A 138 23.80 4.19 2.67
C ILE A 138 22.55 4.46 1.86
N ILE A 139 21.82 3.44 1.43
CA ILE A 139 20.58 3.60 0.66
C ILE A 139 19.55 4.39 1.48
N ALA A 140 19.37 4.06 2.76
CA ALA A 140 18.47 4.78 3.66
C ALA A 140 18.90 6.24 3.85
N VAL A 141 20.18 6.54 3.98
CA VAL A 141 20.67 7.93 4.08
C VAL A 141 20.43 8.69 2.78
N ILE A 142 20.72 8.11 1.62
CA ILE A 142 20.47 8.74 0.31
C ILE A 142 18.97 9.02 0.12
N LEU A 143 18.12 8.02 0.42
CA LEU A 143 16.68 8.16 0.35
C LEU A 143 16.18 9.24 1.31
N LEU A 144 16.66 9.26 2.56
CA LEU A 144 16.30 10.28 3.54
C LEU A 144 16.69 11.68 3.07
N ILE A 145 17.90 11.85 2.53
CA ILE A 145 18.35 13.14 1.98
C ILE A 145 17.43 13.57 0.83
N GLY A 146 17.13 12.67 -0.11
CA GLY A 146 16.23 12.96 -1.23
C GLY A 146 14.83 13.36 -0.76
N VAL A 147 14.27 12.58 0.15
CA VAL A 147 12.96 12.81 0.78
C VAL A 147 12.91 14.15 1.53
N MET A 148 13.96 14.47 2.30
CA MET A 148 14.05 15.73 3.02
C MET A 148 14.16 16.92 2.05
N TYR A 149 15.01 16.81 1.03
CA TYR A 149 15.29 17.90 0.10
C TYR A 149 14.11 18.20 -0.84
N VAL A 150 13.49 17.15 -1.39
CA VAL A 150 12.41 17.29 -2.39
C VAL A 150 11.04 17.43 -1.73
N GLY A 151 10.82 16.82 -0.56
CA GLY A 151 9.51 16.72 0.07
C GLY A 151 9.37 17.55 1.34
N VAL A 152 10.02 17.13 2.42
CA VAL A 152 9.77 17.66 3.78
C VAL A 152 10.15 19.14 3.91
N VAL A 153 11.35 19.52 3.46
CA VAL A 153 11.85 20.90 3.59
C VAL A 153 10.97 21.88 2.80
N PRO A 154 10.66 21.66 1.50
CA PRO A 154 9.75 22.54 0.77
C PRO A 154 8.37 22.65 1.43
N THR A 155 7.78 21.54 1.86
CA THR A 155 6.49 21.51 2.57
C THR A 155 6.50 22.37 3.82
N PHE A 156 7.57 22.29 4.61
CA PHE A 156 7.68 23.05 5.86
C PHE A 156 7.73 24.57 5.63
N PHE A 157 8.42 25.00 4.57
CA PHE A 157 8.60 26.42 4.24
C PHE A 157 7.52 27.01 3.32
N ASP A 158 6.61 26.19 2.80
CA ASP A 158 5.46 26.64 2.04
C ASP A 158 4.56 27.54 2.91
N LYS A 159 4.26 28.76 2.47
CA LYS A 159 3.45 29.72 3.25
C LYS A 159 1.95 29.59 3.00
N GLU A 160 1.57 28.89 1.93
CA GLU A 160 0.17 28.74 1.54
C GLU A 160 -0.50 27.60 2.31
N GLN A 161 0.28 26.62 2.77
CA GLN A 161 -0.21 25.49 3.56
C GLN A 161 -0.43 25.85 5.04
N THR A 162 -1.59 25.44 5.54
CA THR A 162 -1.93 25.39 6.96
C THR A 162 -1.01 24.43 7.72
N PHE A 163 -0.99 24.56 9.06
CA PHE A 163 -0.22 23.65 9.90
C PHE A 163 -0.59 22.17 9.71
N LEU A 164 -1.88 21.87 9.55
CA LEU A 164 -2.37 20.50 9.40
C LEU A 164 -1.94 19.89 8.06
N GLU A 165 -2.02 20.66 6.96
CA GLU A 165 -1.53 20.22 5.65
C GLU A 165 -0.04 19.90 5.69
N LYS A 166 0.77 20.79 6.29
CA LYS A 166 2.21 20.57 6.45
C LYS A 166 2.52 19.31 7.24
N PHE A 167 1.78 19.10 8.33
CA PHE A 167 1.94 17.93 9.17
C PHE A 167 1.64 16.65 8.40
N LEU A 168 0.49 16.58 7.72
CA LEU A 168 0.07 15.40 6.97
C LEU A 168 0.99 15.11 5.78
N ASN A 169 1.33 16.13 5.00
CA ASN A 169 2.28 15.98 3.89
C ASN A 169 3.65 15.48 4.37
N SER A 170 4.17 16.06 5.46
CA SER A 170 5.43 15.58 6.06
C SER A 170 5.29 14.17 6.61
N PHE A 171 4.14 13.82 7.19
CA PHE A 171 3.85 12.49 7.72
C PHE A 171 3.87 11.43 6.61
N TYR A 172 3.20 11.65 5.48
CA TYR A 172 3.20 10.70 4.35
C TYR A 172 4.61 10.49 3.83
N ILE A 173 5.31 11.58 3.54
CA ILE A 173 6.67 11.55 3.02
C ILE A 173 7.65 10.78 3.94
N LEU A 174 7.59 11.02 5.26
CA LEU A 174 8.42 10.31 6.24
C LEU A 174 7.93 8.88 6.49
N GLY A 175 6.63 8.65 6.46
CA GLY A 175 5.99 7.35 6.59
C GLY A 175 6.42 6.42 5.47
N ASP A 176 6.39 6.90 4.23
CA ASP A 176 6.81 6.17 3.03
C ASP A 176 8.28 5.85 3.05
N PHE A 177 9.12 6.77 3.52
CA PHE A 177 10.53 6.50 3.76
C PHE A 177 10.74 5.33 4.73
N VAL A 178 9.99 5.30 5.85
CA VAL A 178 10.07 4.20 6.82
C VAL A 178 9.57 2.89 6.20
N LEU A 179 8.43 2.91 5.50
CA LEU A 179 7.87 1.74 4.82
C LEU A 179 8.84 1.15 3.79
N LEU A 180 9.44 1.98 2.94
CA LEU A 180 10.44 1.56 1.95
C LEU A 180 11.69 0.99 2.61
N THR A 181 12.19 1.62 3.66
CA THR A 181 13.40 1.15 4.36
C THR A 181 13.17 -0.22 5.00
N LEU A 182 12.04 -0.40 5.69
CA LEU A 182 11.68 -1.70 6.29
C LEU A 182 11.41 -2.77 5.22
N SER A 183 10.76 -2.39 4.12
CA SER A 183 10.52 -3.26 2.96
C SER A 183 11.84 -3.71 2.32
N LEU A 184 12.83 -2.82 2.19
CA LEU A 184 14.16 -3.15 1.69
C LEU A 184 14.89 -4.15 2.59
N ILE A 185 14.84 -3.95 3.92
CA ILE A 185 15.44 -4.86 4.89
C ILE A 185 14.87 -6.28 4.73
N LEU A 186 13.55 -6.41 4.61
CA LEU A 186 12.92 -7.70 4.37
C LEU A 186 13.32 -8.27 3.01
N THR A 187 13.26 -7.48 1.94
CA THR A 187 13.56 -7.94 0.57
C THR A 187 14.91 -8.65 0.48
N ILE A 188 15.96 -8.10 1.09
CA ILE A 188 17.33 -8.65 1.03
C ILE A 188 17.39 -10.09 1.56
N GLN A 189 16.62 -10.42 2.61
CA GLN A 189 16.58 -11.77 3.18
C GLN A 189 15.59 -12.71 2.48
N LEU A 190 14.61 -12.16 1.76
CA LEU A 190 13.63 -12.95 1.02
C LEU A 190 14.20 -13.46 -0.33
N TRP A 191 15.32 -12.91 -0.79
CA TRP A 191 16.04 -13.37 -1.97
C TRP A 191 16.87 -14.63 -1.64
N GLY A 192 16.28 -15.82 -1.82
CA GLY A 192 16.99 -17.10 -1.80
C GLY A 192 16.43 -18.19 -0.87
N GLY A 193 15.40 -17.90 -0.07
CA GLY A 193 14.77 -18.87 0.83
C GLY A 193 13.37 -19.34 0.38
N ILE A 194 13.08 -20.64 0.49
CA ILE A 194 11.75 -21.22 0.17
C ILE A 194 10.61 -20.66 1.05
N ARG A 195 10.91 -20.18 2.27
CA ARG A 195 9.91 -19.71 3.25
C ARG A 195 9.44 -18.26 3.04
N ALA A 196 9.91 -17.58 2.00
CA ALA A 196 9.80 -16.13 1.83
C ALA A 196 8.81 -15.64 0.75
N GLN A 197 8.23 -16.55 -0.02
CA GLN A 197 7.51 -16.18 -1.26
C GLN A 197 6.15 -15.51 -1.05
N ASN A 198 5.53 -15.62 0.14
CA ASN A 198 4.28 -14.90 0.42
C ASN A 198 4.55 -13.50 0.93
N LEU A 199 5.59 -13.35 1.77
CA LEU A 199 5.99 -12.06 2.32
C LEU A 199 6.53 -11.11 1.23
N ILE A 200 7.10 -11.64 0.13
CA ILE A 200 7.56 -10.79 -0.97
C ILE A 200 6.40 -10.02 -1.64
N PHE A 201 5.21 -10.62 -1.75
CA PHE A 201 4.05 -9.92 -2.31
C PHE A 201 3.58 -8.80 -1.39
N PHE A 202 3.60 -9.02 -0.07
CA PHE A 202 3.34 -7.95 0.90
C PHE A 202 4.35 -6.81 0.76
N VAL A 203 5.64 -7.14 0.70
CA VAL A 203 6.74 -6.18 0.57
C VAL A 203 6.68 -5.39 -0.74
N ILE A 204 6.33 -6.06 -1.86
CA ILE A 204 6.07 -5.41 -3.15
C ILE A 204 4.90 -4.44 -3.02
N GLY A 205 3.78 -4.87 -2.43
CA GLY A 205 2.60 -4.02 -2.23
C GLY A 205 2.90 -2.79 -1.38
N ALA A 206 3.55 -2.97 -0.23
CA ALA A 206 3.98 -1.87 0.64
C ALA A 206 4.95 -0.91 -0.07
N SER A 207 5.86 -1.44 -0.89
CA SER A 207 6.77 -0.60 -1.68
C SER A 207 6.03 0.17 -2.78
N LEU A 208 5.03 -0.44 -3.43
CA LEU A 208 4.20 0.21 -4.45
C LEU A 208 3.35 1.34 -3.86
N HIS A 209 2.83 1.19 -2.64
CA HIS A 209 2.16 2.26 -1.91
C HIS A 209 3.09 3.47 -1.78
N SER A 210 4.25 3.27 -1.16
CA SER A 210 5.19 4.35 -0.88
C SER A 210 5.77 4.99 -2.14
N LEU A 211 6.03 4.19 -3.20
CA LEU A 211 6.43 4.74 -4.49
C LEU A 211 5.28 5.51 -5.15
N GLY A 212 4.03 5.04 -5.01
CA GLY A 212 2.83 5.73 -5.46
C GLY A 212 2.77 7.13 -4.89
N ASP A 213 2.87 7.28 -3.57
CA ASP A 213 2.83 8.56 -2.88
C ASP A 213 4.00 9.50 -3.26
N ILE A 214 5.23 8.98 -3.36
CA ILE A 214 6.39 9.78 -3.75
C ILE A 214 6.26 10.27 -5.20
N ILE A 215 5.87 9.39 -6.13
CA ILE A 215 5.66 9.73 -7.54
C ILE A 215 4.50 10.72 -7.67
N PHE A 216 3.43 10.52 -6.89
CA PHE A 216 2.27 11.38 -6.87
C PHE A 216 2.61 12.79 -6.43
N SER A 217 3.25 12.91 -5.27
CA SER A 217 3.67 14.19 -4.67
C SER A 217 4.58 14.99 -5.62
N TYR A 218 5.46 14.31 -6.36
CA TYR A 218 6.41 14.97 -7.25
C TYR A 218 5.84 15.33 -8.64
N LEU A 219 5.06 14.44 -9.26
CA LEU A 219 4.64 14.61 -10.66
C LEU A 219 3.33 15.39 -10.83
N PHE A 220 2.35 15.19 -9.95
CA PHE A 220 0.99 15.61 -10.28
C PHE A 220 0.56 16.92 -9.62
N LYS A 221 1.17 17.32 -8.49
CA LYS A 221 0.92 18.58 -7.74
C LYS A 221 -0.55 18.90 -7.38
N ALA A 222 -1.53 18.15 -7.89
CA ALA A 222 -2.96 18.28 -7.66
C ALA A 222 -3.64 16.90 -7.79
N TYR A 223 -4.66 16.66 -6.96
CA TYR A 223 -5.46 15.44 -6.96
C TYR A 223 -6.49 15.45 -8.09
N GLY A 224 -6.09 15.00 -9.28
CA GLY A 224 -7.03 14.76 -10.38
C GLY A 224 -7.90 13.51 -10.16
N LEU A 225 -9.08 13.47 -10.80
CA LEU A 225 -10.05 12.37 -10.78
C LEU A 225 -9.52 11.02 -11.30
N THR A 226 -8.48 11.05 -12.14
CA THR A 226 -7.87 9.85 -12.75
C THR A 226 -6.38 10.09 -12.96
N ASN A 227 -5.53 9.43 -12.18
CA ASN A 227 -4.09 9.50 -12.31
C ASN A 227 -3.48 8.11 -12.54
N LEU A 228 -2.34 8.06 -13.23
CA LEU A 228 -1.61 6.81 -13.43
C LEU A 228 -1.22 6.17 -12.09
N VAL A 229 -1.07 6.99 -11.05
CA VAL A 229 -0.78 6.53 -9.68
C VAL A 229 -1.93 5.70 -9.09
N ASP A 230 -3.18 5.94 -9.48
CA ASP A 230 -4.32 5.16 -8.99
C ASP A 230 -4.17 3.68 -9.37
N VAL A 231 -3.58 3.39 -10.54
CA VAL A 231 -3.26 2.02 -10.95
C VAL A 231 -2.19 1.40 -10.04
N MET A 232 -1.23 2.20 -9.55
CA MET A 232 -0.21 1.76 -8.60
C MET A 232 -0.81 1.48 -7.22
N PHE A 233 -1.74 2.31 -6.75
CA PHE A 233 -2.42 2.09 -5.46
C PHE A 233 -3.32 0.84 -5.50
N VAL A 234 -4.04 0.58 -6.60
CA VAL A 234 -4.73 -0.71 -6.77
C VAL A 234 -3.73 -1.87 -6.81
N ALA A 235 -2.62 -1.72 -7.53
CA ALA A 235 -1.63 -2.79 -7.58
C ALA A 235 -1.09 -3.11 -6.18
N CYS A 236 -0.82 -2.09 -5.35
CA CYS A 236 -0.48 -2.24 -3.94
C CYS A 236 -1.50 -3.11 -3.21
N ILE A 237 -2.78 -2.73 -3.18
CA ILE A 237 -3.77 -3.46 -2.38
C ILE A 237 -4.01 -4.87 -2.88
N LEU A 238 -3.90 -5.10 -4.20
CA LEU A 238 -3.96 -6.43 -4.79
C LEU A 238 -2.77 -7.29 -4.35
N PHE A 239 -1.54 -6.76 -4.36
CA PHE A 239 -0.38 -7.52 -3.89
C PHE A 239 -0.44 -7.83 -2.39
N ILE A 240 -0.84 -6.86 -1.56
CA ILE A 240 -1.01 -7.06 -0.12
C ILE A 240 -2.12 -8.08 0.15
N SER A 241 -3.30 -7.93 -0.46
CA SER A 241 -4.42 -8.87 -0.29
C SER A 241 -4.07 -10.28 -0.75
N TYR A 242 -3.39 -10.41 -1.89
CA TYR A 242 -2.95 -11.71 -2.40
C TYR A 242 -1.95 -12.37 -1.44
N SER A 243 -1.03 -11.60 -0.86
CA SER A 243 -0.07 -12.10 0.14
C SER A 243 -0.78 -12.71 1.37
N VAL A 244 -1.80 -12.01 1.89
CA VAL A 244 -2.62 -12.47 3.01
C VAL A 244 -3.35 -13.76 2.66
N ILE A 245 -3.97 -13.83 1.48
CA ILE A 245 -4.71 -15.01 1.02
C ILE A 245 -3.78 -16.23 0.93
N ARG A 246 -2.62 -16.08 0.27
CA ARG A 246 -1.66 -17.18 0.10
C ARG A 246 -1.18 -17.71 1.43
N GLU A 247 -0.76 -16.83 2.33
CA GLU A 247 -0.24 -17.24 3.62
C GLU A 247 -1.32 -17.87 4.48
N SER A 248 -2.51 -17.24 4.53
CA SER A 248 -3.61 -17.73 5.36
C SER A 248 -3.94 -19.18 5.01
N ARG A 249 -3.94 -19.53 3.72
CA ARG A 249 -4.22 -20.90 3.24
C ARG A 249 -3.21 -21.95 3.68
N LEU A 250 -1.97 -21.59 4.01
CA LEU A 250 -0.97 -22.52 4.55
C LEU A 250 -1.23 -22.86 6.03
N HIS A 251 -2.02 -22.04 6.71
CA HIS A 251 -2.20 -22.07 8.15
C HIS A 251 -3.68 -22.08 8.56
N ILE A 252 -4.58 -22.58 7.72
CA ILE A 252 -5.99 -22.82 8.09
C ILE A 252 -6.05 -24.02 9.04
N LYS A 253 -6.90 -23.91 10.08
CA LYS A 253 -7.20 -24.99 11.01
C LYS A 253 -7.88 -26.20 10.35
#